data_AF-A0A817FS48-F1
#
_entry.id   AF-A0A817FS48-F1
#
_cell.length_a   1.000
_cell.length_b   1.000
_cell.length_c   1.000
_cell.angle_alpha   90.00
_cell.angle_beta   90.00
_cell.angle_gamma   90.00
#
_symmetry.space_group_name_H-M   'P 1'
#
loop_
_entity.id
_entity.type
_entity.pdbx_description
1 polymer ?
#
loop_
_entity_poly.entity_id
_entity_poly.type
_entity_poly.pdbx_seq_one_letter_code
_entity_poly.pdbx_strand_id
1 'polypeptide(L)' 'MPRPSTASSKGGKDESVRVVVRCRPMSDKEQDSGCERVVDIDNQRRQVSIRRPKNENTQRMTSSGDDVHNFYFDAVYDWN' A
#
# COMPACT_ATOMS: atom_id res chain seq x y z
N MET A 1 12.14 4.88 -8.73
CA MET A 1 13.00 3.72 -9.03
C MET A 1 12.12 2.63 -9.64
N PRO A 2 12.28 2.25 -10.92
CA PRO A 2 11.55 1.12 -11.48
C PRO A 2 12.14 -0.19 -10.96
N ARG A 3 11.30 -1.10 -10.46
CA ARG A 3 11.68 -2.49 -10.16
C ARG A 3 12.04 -3.20 -11.48
N PRO A 4 13.08 -4.04 -11.52
CA PRO A 4 13.34 -4.88 -12.68
C PRO A 4 12.14 -5.80 -12.93
N SER A 5 11.59 -5.75 -14.13
CA SER A 5 10.50 -6.60 -14.59
C SER A 5 10.99 -8.05 -14.67
N THR A 6 10.69 -8.86 -13.66
CA THR A 6 10.95 -10.29 -13.71
C THR A 6 9.87 -10.97 -14.55
N ALA A 7 10.13 -11.07 -15.85
CA ALA A 7 9.52 -12.10 -16.68
C ALA A 7 9.86 -13.45 -16.04
N SER A 8 8.85 -14.13 -15.48
CA SER A 8 9.01 -15.47 -14.91
C SER A 8 9.34 -16.47 -16.01
N SER A 9 10.64 -16.68 -16.25
CA SER A 9 11.13 -17.90 -16.89
C SER A 9 10.77 -19.06 -15.96
N LYS A 10 9.81 -19.88 -16.37
CA LYS A 10 9.54 -21.19 -15.76
C LYS A 10 10.84 -21.97 -15.70
N GLY A 11 11.40 -22.19 -14.50
CA GLY A 11 12.46 -23.17 -14.27
C GLY A 11 13.76 -22.72 -13.62
N GLY A 12 13.82 -21.56 -12.95
CA GLY A 12 14.92 -21.24 -12.02
C GLY A 12 14.38 -21.07 -10.61
N LYS A 13 14.96 -21.75 -9.62
CA LYS A 13 14.60 -21.56 -8.21
C LYS A 13 14.93 -20.11 -7.85
N ASP A 14 13.89 -19.31 -7.77
CA ASP A 14 13.93 -17.92 -7.32
C ASP A 14 14.19 -17.97 -5.81
N GLU A 15 15.45 -17.85 -5.39
CA GLU A 15 15.88 -17.94 -3.98
C GLU A 15 15.47 -16.72 -3.15
N SER A 16 14.88 -15.71 -3.80
CA SER A 16 14.40 -14.48 -3.15
C SER A 16 13.06 -14.70 -2.45
N VAL A 17 12.95 -14.20 -1.22
CA VAL A 17 11.70 -14.22 -0.46
C VAL A 17 10.67 -13.35 -1.20
N ARG A 18 9.53 -13.96 -1.54
CA ARG A 18 8.40 -13.25 -2.15
C ARG A 18 7.56 -12.60 -1.08
N VAL A 19 7.32 -11.30 -1.23
CA VAL A 19 6.50 -10.52 -0.28
C VAL A 19 5.20 -10.11 -0.95
N VAL A 20 4.09 -10.52 -0.34
CA VAL A 20 2.73 -10.20 -0.79
C VAL A 20 2.00 -9.41 0.28
N VAL A 21 1.20 -8.44 -0.14
CA VAL A 21 0.39 -7.63 0.77
C VAL A 21 -1.07 -7.76 0.42
N ARG A 22 -1.93 -7.92 1.42
CA ARG A 22 -3.38 -7.92 1.24
C ARG A 22 -4.00 -6.90 2.19
N CYS A 23 -4.81 -6.01 1.65
CA CYS A 23 -5.63 -5.12 2.47
C CYS A 23 -7.03 -5.70 2.59
N ARG A 24 -7.52 -5.76 3.82
CA ARG A 24 -8.92 -6.12 4.10
C ARG A 24 -9.84 -4.91 3.84
N PRO A 25 -11.14 -5.14 3.57
CA PRO A 25 -12.11 -4.05 3.56
C PRO A 25 -12.27 -3.46 4.96
N MET A 26 -12.74 -2.21 5.06
CA MET A 26 -13.13 -1.63 6.35
C MET A 26 -14.34 -2.37 6.91
N SER A 27 -14.26 -2.76 8.18
CA SER A 27 -15.39 -3.36 8.88
C SER A 27 -16.48 -2.32 9.12
N ASP A 28 -17.74 -2.76 9.26
CA ASP A 28 -18.87 -1.85 9.57
C ASP A 28 -18.65 -1.04 10.84
N LYS A 29 -18.00 -1.62 11.86
CA LYS A 29 -17.62 -0.92 13.10
C LYS A 29 -16.65 0.23 12.87
N GLU A 30 -15.73 0.08 11.91
CA GLU A 30 -14.73 1.11 11.57
C GLU A 30 -15.42 2.26 10.80
N GLN A 31 -16.38 1.92 9.93
CA GLN A 31 -17.20 2.90 9.22
C GLN A 31 -18.11 3.68 10.19
N ASP A 32 -18.77 3.00 11.12
CA ASP A 32 -19.64 3.61 12.14
C ASP A 32 -18.87 4.50 13.13
N SER A 33 -17.63 4.12 13.43
CA SER A 33 -16.71 4.93 14.26
C SER A 33 -16.10 6.13 13.50
N GLY A 34 -16.47 6.34 12.22
CA GLY A 34 -15.96 7.44 11.41
C GLY A 34 -14.47 7.34 11.06
N CYS A 35 -13.90 6.13 11.05
CA CYS A 35 -12.50 5.95 10.69
C CYS A 35 -12.27 6.22 9.20
N GLU A 36 -11.22 6.97 8.87
CA GLU A 36 -10.85 7.22 7.48
C GLU A 36 -10.00 6.09 6.92
N ARG A 37 -10.29 5.69 5.67
CA ARG A 37 -9.45 4.77 4.94
C ARG A 37 -8.21 5.48 4.40
N VAL A 38 -7.06 5.13 4.95
CA VAL A 38 -5.77 5.74 4.58
C VAL A 38 -4.90 4.89 3.65
N VAL A 39 -5.32 3.66 3.32
CA VAL A 39 -4.57 2.72 2.47
C VAL A 39 -5.20 2.66 1.08
N ASP A 40 -4.41 2.97 0.07
CA ASP A 40 -4.74 2.87 -1.35
C ASP A 40 -3.85 1.80 -2.02
N ILE A 41 -4.41 1.06 -2.98
CA ILE A 41 -3.77 -0.13 -3.55
C ILE A 41 -3.90 -0.07 -5.06
N ASP A 42 -2.77 -0.22 -5.73
CA ASP A 42 -2.68 -0.32 -7.18
C ASP A 42 -2.10 -1.70 -7.53
N ASN A 43 -2.97 -2.61 -7.97
CA ASN A 43 -2.58 -3.98 -8.31
C ASN A 43 -1.74 -4.03 -9.60
N GLN A 44 -1.96 -3.11 -10.54
CA GLN A 44 -1.21 -3.05 -11.79
C GLN A 44 0.26 -2.64 -11.54
N ARG A 45 0.48 -1.70 -10.61
CA ARG A 45 1.80 -1.18 -10.23
C ARG A 45 2.41 -1.94 -9.06
N ARG A 46 1.69 -2.90 -8.48
CA ARG A 46 2.05 -3.65 -7.26
C ARG A 46 2.42 -2.70 -6.11
N GLN A 47 1.66 -1.62 -6.00
CA GLN A 47 1.95 -0.51 -5.13
C GLN A 47 0.91 -0.41 -4.02
N VAL A 48 1.36 -0.10 -2.82
CA VAL A 48 0.50 0.29 -1.69
C VAL A 48 0.88 1.70 -1.26
N SER A 49 -0.10 2.59 -1.23
CA SER A 49 0.06 3.98 -0.83
C SER A 49 -0.62 4.20 0.52
N ILE A 50 0.15 4.64 1.51
CA ILE A 50 -0.34 4.92 2.86
C ILE A 50 -0.34 6.41 3.09
N ARG A 51 -1.51 6.97 3.36
CA ARG A 51 -1.70 8.38 3.72
C ARG A 51 -1.59 8.56 5.23
N ARG A 52 -0.99 9.66 5.68
CA ARG A 52 -1.06 10.00 7.10
C ARG A 52 -2.45 10.58 7.40
N PRO A 53 -3.13 10.13 8.47
CA PRO A 53 -4.39 10.72 8.88
C PRO A 53 -4.16 12.17 9.31
N LYS A 54 -5.01 13.08 8.83
CA LYS A 54 -4.91 14.52 9.10
C LYS A 54 -5.39 14.82 10.52
N ASN A 55 -4.53 14.62 11.50
CA ASN A 55 -4.79 15.09 12.86
C ASN A 55 -4.40 16.56 12.97
N GLU A 56 -5.21 17.37 13.67
CA GLU A 56 -5.00 18.82 13.85
C GLU A 56 -3.61 19.17 14.41
N ASN A 57 -2.96 18.22 15.11
CA ASN A 57 -1.63 18.38 15.67
C ASN A 57 -0.48 18.11 14.66
N THR A 58 -0.75 17.36 13.58
CA THR A 58 0.21 17.04 12.50
C THR A 58 0.23 18.10 11.40
N GLN A 59 -0.87 18.87 11.26
CA GLN A 59 -0.99 19.95 10.28
C GLN A 59 0.04 21.07 10.51
N ARG A 60 0.53 21.24 11.75
CA ARG A 60 1.56 22.25 12.08
C ARG A 60 2.98 21.86 11.65
N MET A 61 3.22 20.61 11.25
CA MET A 61 4.60 20.13 10.99
C MET A 61 4.87 19.74 9.54
N THR A 62 3.85 19.63 8.68
CA THR A 62 4.02 19.05 7.33
C THR A 62 3.37 19.88 6.23
N SER A 63 3.90 21.08 6.01
CA SER A 63 3.51 21.99 4.90
C SER A 63 4.06 21.58 3.52
N SER A 64 4.59 20.37 3.36
CA SER A 64 5.41 20.01 2.19
C SER A 64 5.14 18.59 1.72
N GLY A 65 4.01 18.34 1.04
CA GLY A 65 3.82 17.25 0.06
C GLY A 65 4.06 15.77 0.45
N ASP A 66 4.58 15.47 1.65
CA ASP A 66 5.10 14.17 2.08
C ASP A 66 4.09 13.38 2.94
N ASP A 67 2.80 13.53 2.59
CA ASP A 67 1.69 12.94 3.35
C ASP A 67 1.31 11.53 2.84
N VAL A 68 1.97 11.07 1.77
CA VAL A 68 1.71 9.78 1.12
C VAL A 68 3.00 9.00 0.97
N HIS A 69 3.04 7.81 1.56
CA HIS A 69 4.18 6.92 1.46
C HIS A 69 3.85 5.70 0.59
N ASN A 70 4.69 5.45 -0.43
CA ASN A 70 4.44 4.43 -1.45
C ASN A 70 5.39 3.24 -1.27
N PHE A 71 4.83 2.04 -1.15
CA PHE A 71 5.54 0.77 -1.07
C PHE A 71 5.29 -0.07 -2.30
N TYR A 72 6.25 -0.94 -2.65
CA TYR A 72 6.17 -1.82 -3.83
C TYR A 72 6.47 -3.27 -3.45
N PHE A 73 5.60 -4.18 -3.85
CA PHE A 73 5.65 -5.59 -3.47
C PHE A 73 5.65 -6.51 -4.69
N ASP A 74 5.80 -7.82 -4.47
CA ASP A 74 5.73 -8.81 -5.55
C ASP A 74 4.29 -9.09 -5.97
N ALA A 75 3.34 -8.99 -5.05
CA ALA A 75 1.92 -8.95 -5.36
C ALA A 75 1.19 -8.12 -4.30
N VAL A 76 0.11 -7.45 -4.71
CA VAL A 76 -0.79 -6.74 -3.80
C VAL A 76 -2.22 -7.19 -4.10
N TYR A 77 -3.03 -7.33 -3.06
CA TYR A 77 -4.41 -7.76 -3.17
C TYR A 77 -5.29 -6.79 -2.38
N ASP A 78 -6.33 -6.29 -3.03
CA ASP A 78 -7.35 -5.48 -2.39
C ASP A 78 -8.48 -6.36 -1.83
N TRP A 79 -9.61 -5.74 -1.50
CA TRP A 79 -10.76 -6.40 -0.90
C TRP A 79 -11.76 -6.96 -1.93
N ASN A 80 -11.45 -6.86 -3.23
CA ASN A 80 -12.20 -7.46 -4.33
C ASN A 80 -11.75 -8.89 -4.66
#